data_AF-A0A497J7F0-F1
#
_entry.id   AF-A0A497J7F0-F1
#
_cell.length_a   1.000
_cell.length_b   1.000
_cell.length_c   1.000
_cell.angle_alpha   90.00
_cell.angle_beta   90.00
_cell.angle_gamma   90.00
#
_symmetry.space_group_name_H-M   'P 1'
#
loop_
_entity.id
_entity.type
_entity.pdbx_description
1 polymer ?
#
loop_
_entity_poly.entity_id
_entity_poly.type
_entity_poly.pdbx_seq_one_letter_code
_entity_poly.pdbx_strand_id
1 'polypeptide(L)'
;MREIVLKLKETPRLCLDVENITPENLVGKKLEEIENLEIYHGNRKVKLAEFFDISGEVGEKSEELRIIFEGELGRVKRIGYSLSS
;
A
#
# COMPACT_ATOMS: atom_id res chain seq x y z
N MET A 1 -5.14 -17.25 -4.93
CA MET A 1 -4.81 -15.85 -5.27
C MET A 1 -5.81 -14.91 -4.65
N ARG A 2 -5.36 -14.03 -3.76
CA ARG A 2 -6.14 -12.94 -3.18
C ARG A 2 -5.61 -11.62 -3.73
N GLU A 3 -6.46 -10.62 -3.81
CA GLU A 3 -6.09 -9.30 -4.32
C GLU A 3 -6.49 -8.21 -3.34
N ILE A 4 -5.61 -7.22 -3.24
CA ILE A 4 -5.81 -6.01 -2.48
C ILE A 4 -5.62 -4.82 -3.41
N VAL A 5 -6.61 -3.95 -3.42
CA VAL A 5 -6.67 -2.76 -4.26
C VAL A 5 -6.44 -1.54 -3.37
N LEU A 6 -5.42 -0.77 -3.70
CA LEU A 6 -5.09 0.52 -3.09
C LEU A 6 -5.41 1.61 -4.12
N LYS A 7 -6.58 2.23 -3.95
CA LYS A 7 -7.06 3.28 -4.83
C LYS A 7 -6.69 4.65 -4.27
N LEU A 8 -5.86 5.40 -4.98
CA LEU A 8 -5.48 6.75 -4.58
C LEU A 8 -6.71 7.67 -4.61
N LYS A 9 -7.06 8.25 -3.46
CA LYS A 9 -8.21 9.14 -3.27
C LYS A 9 -8.01 10.48 -3.98
N GLU A 10 -6.86 11.10 -3.75
CA GLU A 10 -6.46 12.36 -4.36
C GLU A 10 -4.96 12.39 -4.68
N THR A 11 -4.58 13.16 -5.70
CA THR A 11 -3.17 13.34 -6.02
C THR A 11 -2.48 14.16 -4.92
N PRO A 12 -1.52 13.58 -4.19
CA PRO A 12 -0.87 14.24 -3.07
C PRO A 12 0.00 15.42 -3.56
N ARG A 13 0.06 16.50 -2.78
CA ARG A 13 0.91 17.67 -3.10
C ARG A 13 2.41 17.37 -3.07
N LEU A 14 2.83 16.40 -2.27
CA LEU A 14 4.20 15.90 -2.18
C LEU A 14 4.23 14.43 -2.58
N CYS A 15 5.44 13.88 -2.81
CA CYS A 15 5.57 12.47 -3.12
C CYS A 15 5.17 11.60 -1.92
N LEU A 16 4.46 10.51 -2.21
CA LEU A 16 4.19 9.44 -1.25
C LEU A 16 5.25 8.35 -1.44
N ASP A 17 5.89 7.95 -0.37
CA ASP A 17 6.85 6.85 -0.35
C ASP A 17 6.19 5.63 0.31
N VAL A 18 5.98 4.59 -0.49
CA VAL A 18 5.26 3.37 -0.09
C VAL A 18 6.20 2.18 0.06
N GLU A 19 7.45 2.42 0.48
CA GLU A 19 8.47 1.37 0.64
C GLU A 19 8.04 0.19 1.53
N ASN A 20 7.14 0.42 2.49
CA ASN A 20 6.62 -0.63 3.38
C ASN A 20 5.40 -1.38 2.82
N ILE A 21 4.95 -1.07 1.61
CA ILE A 21 3.80 -1.72 0.98
C ILE A 21 4.30 -2.88 0.11
N THR A 22 4.60 -3.98 0.79
CA THR A 22 5.02 -5.25 0.18
C THR A 22 4.06 -6.37 0.56
N PRO A 23 3.97 -7.44 -0.25
CA PRO A 23 3.10 -8.56 0.05
C PRO A 23 3.42 -9.17 1.43
N GLU A 24 4.71 -9.30 1.73
CA GLU A 24 5.20 -9.83 3.01
C GLU A 24 4.71 -9.02 4.22
N ASN A 25 4.68 -7.69 4.12
CA ASN A 25 4.21 -6.84 5.21
C ASN A 25 2.69 -6.83 5.36
N LEU A 26 1.96 -7.13 4.28
CA LEU A 26 0.49 -7.14 4.28
C LEU A 26 -0.07 -8.49 4.74
N VAL A 27 0.57 -9.62 4.38
CA VAL A 27 0.12 -10.97 4.71
C VAL A 27 -0.19 -11.15 6.20
N GLY A 28 -1.31 -11.80 6.49
CA GLY A 28 -1.76 -12.05 7.86
C GLY A 28 -2.29 -10.81 8.59
N LYS A 29 -2.19 -9.60 8.02
CA LYS A 29 -2.83 -8.40 8.57
C LYS A 29 -4.28 -8.28 8.12
N LYS A 30 -5.07 -7.62 8.96
CA LYS A 30 -6.43 -7.19 8.60
C LYS A 30 -6.41 -5.90 7.80
N LEU A 31 -7.48 -5.65 7.03
CA LEU A 31 -7.66 -4.40 6.29
C LEU A 31 -7.46 -3.16 7.19
N GLU A 32 -8.05 -3.17 8.38
CA GLU A 32 -7.91 -2.09 9.36
C GLU A 32 -6.45 -1.84 9.78
N GLU A 33 -5.63 -2.89 9.86
CA GLU A 33 -4.21 -2.75 10.18
C GLU A 33 -3.42 -2.19 8.99
N ILE A 34 -3.81 -2.58 7.77
CA ILE A 34 -3.22 -2.10 6.52
C ILE A 34 -3.54 -0.62 6.33
N GLU A 35 -4.76 -0.21 6.62
CA GLU A 35 -5.20 1.18 6.66
C GLU A 35 -4.39 2.04 7.62
N ASN A 36 -3.97 1.46 8.75
CA ASN A 36 -3.13 2.12 9.75
C ASN A 36 -1.62 2.02 9.45
N LEU A 37 -1.19 1.39 8.34
CA LEU A 37 0.23 1.38 7.97
C LEU A 37 0.73 2.79 7.70
N GLU A 38 1.93 3.07 8.18
CA GLU A 38 2.58 4.36 7.98
C GLU A 38 3.35 4.39 6.65
N ILE A 39 3.05 5.38 5.82
CA ILE A 39 3.80 5.72 4.62
C ILE A 39 4.42 7.11 4.79
N TYR A 40 5.42 7.44 3.97
CA TYR A 40 5.99 8.79 4.01
C TYR A 40 5.28 9.73 3.03
N HIS A 41 4.92 10.92 3.51
CA HIS A 41 4.50 12.04 2.68
C HIS A 41 5.50 13.17 2.84
N GLY A 42 6.41 13.30 1.88
CA GLY A 42 7.58 14.17 2.04
C GLY A 42 8.47 13.72 3.19
N ASN A 43 8.51 14.48 4.29
CA ASN A 43 9.30 14.20 5.48
C ASN A 43 8.48 13.76 6.70
N ARG A 44 7.19 13.48 6.52
CA ARG A 44 6.27 13.08 7.59
C ARG A 44 5.76 11.67 7.35
N LYS A 45 5.47 10.96 8.43
CA LYS A 45 4.72 9.70 8.38
C LYS A 45 3.23 10.00 8.47
N VAL A 46 2.47 9.38 7.59
CA VAL A 46 1.01 9.51 7.47
C VAL A 46 0.41 8.13 7.32
N LYS A 47 -0.87 7.97 7.62
CA LYS A 47 -1.51 6.66 7.46
C LYS A 47 -1.81 6.40 5.99
N LEU A 48 -1.71 5.14 5.58
CA LEU A 48 -2.04 4.70 4.23
C LEU A 48 -3.48 5.09 3.86
N ALA A 49 -4.42 4.91 4.79
CA ALA A 49 -5.82 5.23 4.61
C ALA A 49 -6.12 6.73 4.39
N GLU A 50 -5.20 7.63 4.71
CA GLU A 50 -5.39 9.07 4.43
C GLU A 50 -5.33 9.35 2.93
N PHE A 51 -4.54 8.57 2.18
CA PHE A 51 -4.33 8.79 0.75
C PHE A 51 -4.93 7.68 -0.12
N PHE A 52 -5.04 6.46 0.38
CA PHE A 52 -5.54 5.31 -0.37
C PHE A 52 -6.83 4.75 0.25
N ASP A 53 -7.81 4.43 -0.58
CA ASP A 53 -8.90 3.51 -0.23
C ASP A 53 -8.40 2.09 -0.43
N ILE A 54 -8.43 1.29 0.63
CA ILE A 54 -7.98 -0.09 0.62
C ILE A 54 -9.20 -1.00 0.58
N SER A 55 -9.21 -1.92 -0.37
CA SER A 55 -10.29 -2.90 -0.54
C SER A 55 -9.74 -4.24 -1.01
N GLY A 56 -10.47 -5.32 -0.77
CA GLY A 56 -10.06 -6.67 -1.13
C GLY A 56 -9.70 -7.52 0.09
N GLU A 57 -8.89 -8.55 -0.12
CA GLU A 57 -8.61 -9.56 0.90
C GLU A 57 -7.12 -9.90 0.94
N VAL A 58 -6.61 -10.14 2.14
CA VAL A 58 -5.20 -10.49 2.32
C VAL A 58 -5.03 -11.95 2.71
N GLY A 59 -4.07 -12.58 2.02
CA GLY A 59 -3.65 -13.97 2.18
C GLY A 59 -3.01 -14.28 3.51
N GLU A 60 -2.90 -15.58 3.79
CA GLU A 60 -1.91 -16.12 4.73
C GLU A 60 -0.54 -16.32 4.05
N LYS A 61 -0.47 -16.22 2.71
CA LYS A 61 0.76 -16.36 1.92
C LYS A 61 1.02 -15.15 1.04
N SER A 62 2.28 -14.70 1.01
CA SER A 62 2.75 -13.58 0.19
C SER A 62 2.76 -13.92 -1.30
N GLU A 63 3.08 -15.17 -1.63
CA GLU A 63 3.14 -15.69 -3.01
C GLU A 63 1.79 -15.64 -3.74
N GLU A 64 0.68 -15.63 -2.99
CA GLU A 64 -0.68 -15.60 -3.55
C GLU A 64 -1.36 -14.23 -3.42
N LEU A 65 -0.66 -13.21 -2.93
CA LEU A 65 -1.20 -11.87 -2.71
C LEU A 65 -0.84 -10.94 -3.87
N ARG A 66 -1.87 -10.40 -4.51
CA ARG A 66 -1.74 -9.41 -5.58
C ARG A 66 -2.07 -8.02 -5.06
N ILE A 67 -1.12 -7.08 -5.16
CA ILE A 67 -1.32 -5.68 -4.79
C ILE A 67 -1.59 -4.88 -6.07
N ILE A 68 -2.72 -4.20 -6.12
CA ILE A 68 -3.16 -3.38 -7.25
C ILE A 68 -3.18 -1.93 -6.80
N PHE A 69 -2.40 -1.06 -7.44
CA PHE A 69 -2.46 0.37 -7.20
C PHE A 69 -3.29 1.02 -8.31
N GLU A 70 -4.36 1.72 -7.94
CA GLU A 70 -5.24 2.43 -8.89
C GLU A 70 -5.20 3.94 -8.65
N GLY A 71 -5.30 4.73 -9.73
CA GLY A 71 -5.32 6.20 -9.70
C GLY A 71 -4.06 6.85 -10.27
N GLU A 72 -3.83 8.12 -9.92
CA GLU A 72 -2.72 8.91 -10.46
C GLU A 72 -1.43 8.71 -9.65
N LEU A 73 -0.69 7.64 -9.96
CA LEU A 73 0.50 7.22 -9.21
C LEU A 73 1.77 8.00 -9.54
N GLY A 74 1.70 9.09 -10.32
CA GLY A 74 2.88 9.87 -10.74
C GLY A 74 3.70 10.45 -9.59
N ARG A 75 3.11 10.51 -8.39
CA ARG A 75 3.77 10.97 -7.15
C ARG A 75 3.97 9.88 -6.11
N VAL A 76 3.66 8.63 -6.45
CA VAL A 76 3.87 7.47 -5.57
C VAL A 76 5.21 6.82 -5.94
N LYS A 77 6.09 6.65 -4.96
CA LYS A 77 7.45 6.16 -5.14
C LYS A 77 7.67 4.88 -4.36
N ARG A 78 8.67 4.10 -4.79
CA ARG A 78 9.13 2.87 -4.13
C ARG A 78 8.05 1.77 -4.01
N ILE A 79 7.13 1.71 -4.98
CA ILE A 79 6.19 0.58 -5.10
C ILE A 79 7.01 -0.70 -5.32
N GLY A 80 6.82 -1.71 -4.47
CA GLY A 80 7.55 -2.98 -4.54
C GLY A 80 9.03 -2.89 -4.15
N TYR A 81 9.41 -1.88 -3.35
CA TYR A 81 10.79 -1.76 -2.87
C TYR A 81 11.17 -2.95 -1.98
N SER A 82 12.33 -3.55 -2.25
CA SER A 82 12.85 -4.71 -1.52
C SER A 82 11.94 -5.95 -1.51
N LEU A 83 11.12 -6.13 -2.55
CA LEU A 83 10.25 -7.30 -2.67
C LEU A 83 11.09 -8.58 -2.76
N SER A 84 10.95 -9.48 -1.79
CA SER A 84 11.52 -10.82 -1.84
C SER A 84 10.45 -11.78 -2.37
N SER A 85 10.80 -12.56 -3.41
CA SER A 85 9.89 -13.53 -4.03
C SER A 85 9.73 -14.79 -3.19
#